data_AF-A0A359EU62-F1
#
_entry.id   AF-A0A359EU62-F1
#
_cell.length_a   1.000
_cell.length_b   1.000
_cell.length_c   1.000
_cell.angle_alpha   90.00
_cell.angle_beta   90.00
_cell.angle_gamma   90.00
#
_symmetry.space_group_name_H-M   'P 1'
#
loop_
_entity.id
_entity.type
_entity.pdbx_description
1 polymer ?
#
loop_
_entity_poly.entity_id
_entity_poly.type
_entity_poly.pdbx_seq_one_letter_code
_entity_poly.pdbx_strand_id
1 'polypeptide(L)'
;MFNRKSEEEIREQADPNLNETVQNGEETVTGNAPEQAEAPGTGNGEGTAGNSAEETKQEEATEETLEDVQAKLTATAALLKTKEEEATEMKNRLLRLQADFDNFRRRNTAEREELATYVTISVVNKFLQILDNFERAEAAAANAVDVQSVVDGMAGIQKQFVKTLEDLGVKE
;
A
#
# COMPACT_ATOMS: atom_id res chain seq x y z
N MET A 1 13.65 39.14 31.59
CA MET A 1 12.24 38.88 31.26
C MET A 1 12.12 38.82 29.75
N PHE A 2 12.08 37.61 29.18
CA PHE A 2 11.75 37.39 27.77
C PHE A 2 10.39 36.67 27.75
N ASN A 3 9.41 37.32 27.12
CA ASN A 3 8.00 36.91 27.10
C ASN A 3 7.83 35.56 26.37
N ARG A 4 7.44 34.52 27.12
CA ARG A 4 6.72 33.36 26.58
C ARG A 4 5.33 33.84 26.17
N LYS A 5 5.04 33.88 24.88
CA LYS A 5 3.65 33.85 24.41
C LYS A 5 3.12 32.42 24.54
N SER A 6 1.90 32.34 25.07
CA SER A 6 1.13 31.13 25.38
C SER A 6 0.70 30.38 24.12
N GLU A 7 0.60 29.05 24.24
CA GLU A 7 0.23 28.08 23.18
C GLU A 7 -1.22 28.21 22.64
N GLU A 8 -1.94 29.30 22.95
CA GLU A 8 -3.33 29.50 22.53
C GLU A 8 -3.49 30.36 21.26
N GLU A 9 -2.43 30.99 20.73
CA GLU A 9 -2.54 31.88 19.55
C GLU A 9 -2.35 31.20 18.17
N ILE A 10 -2.28 29.86 18.07
CA ILE A 10 -2.06 29.16 16.77
C ILE A 10 -3.32 28.42 16.23
N ARG A 11 -4.46 28.45 16.93
CA ARG A 11 -5.66 27.66 16.54
C ARG A 11 -6.82 28.44 15.92
N GLU A 12 -6.55 29.55 15.23
CA GLU A 12 -7.60 30.34 14.58
C GLU A 12 -7.30 30.65 13.11
N GLN A 13 -7.05 29.59 12.33
CA GLN A 13 -7.26 29.55 10.88
C GLN A 13 -7.82 28.18 10.51
N ALA A 14 -9.10 27.97 10.81
CA ALA A 14 -9.88 26.83 10.34
C ALA A 14 -10.75 27.31 9.18
N ASP A 15 -10.36 26.96 7.95
CA ASP A 15 -11.15 27.20 6.75
C ASP A 15 -12.37 26.28 6.71
N PRO A 16 -13.60 26.79 6.47
CA PRO A 16 -14.83 26.02 6.56
C PRO A 16 -15.29 25.54 5.18
N ASN A 17 -14.65 24.54 4.58
CA ASN A 17 -15.27 23.79 3.48
C ASN A 17 -14.60 22.44 3.13
N LEU A 18 -14.88 21.38 3.88
CA LEU A 18 -14.71 19.99 3.43
C LEU A 18 -15.77 19.10 4.09
N ASN A 19 -17.01 19.16 3.57
CA ASN A 19 -18.00 18.12 3.80
C ASN A 19 -18.01 17.16 2.59
N GLU A 20 -18.23 15.87 2.89
CA GLU A 20 -18.64 14.80 1.98
C GLU A 20 -17.73 14.43 0.81
N THR A 21 -17.00 13.32 0.95
CA THR A 21 -17.09 12.17 0.04
C THR A 21 -16.40 10.97 0.70
N VAL A 22 -17.18 10.10 1.34
CA VAL A 22 -16.78 8.72 1.64
C VAL A 22 -17.01 7.94 0.34
N GLN A 23 -15.94 7.70 -0.43
CA GLN A 23 -15.98 6.81 -1.59
C GLN A 23 -15.56 5.41 -1.16
N ASN A 24 -16.55 4.52 -1.13
CA ASN A 24 -16.38 3.08 -1.19
C ASN A 24 -15.79 2.72 -2.57
N GLY A 25 -14.65 2.02 -2.58
CA GLY A 25 -14.07 1.44 -3.79
C GLY A 25 -14.54 0.01 -3.99
N GLU A 26 -15.65 -0.17 -4.67
CA GLU A 26 -15.98 -1.41 -5.38
C GLU A 26 -15.22 -1.40 -6.73
N GLU A 27 -14.22 -2.24 -6.88
CA GLU A 27 -13.72 -2.60 -8.22
C GLU A 27 -14.49 -3.82 -8.72
N THR A 28 -15.35 -3.62 -9.72
CA THR A 28 -15.89 -4.70 -10.54
C THR A 28 -15.20 -4.75 -11.90
N VAL A 29 -14.56 -5.90 -12.14
CA VAL A 29 -14.63 -6.76 -13.34
C VAL A 29 -14.29 -6.14 -14.71
N THR A 30 -13.22 -6.67 -15.32
CA THR A 30 -13.19 -6.93 -16.78
C THR A 30 -12.90 -8.40 -17.03
N GLY A 31 -13.87 -9.11 -17.60
CA GLY A 31 -13.77 -10.51 -18.00
C GLY A 31 -14.90 -10.85 -18.97
N ASN A 32 -14.55 -10.88 -20.26
CA ASN A 32 -15.41 -11.14 -21.41
C ASN A 32 -16.22 -12.45 -21.34
N ALA A 33 -17.48 -12.41 -21.78
CA ALA A 33 -18.14 -13.47 -22.53
C ALA A 33 -19.31 -12.88 -23.38
N PRO A 34 -19.63 -13.46 -24.55
CA PRO A 34 -20.26 -12.73 -25.65
C PRO A 34 -21.79 -12.90 -25.77
N GLU A 35 -22.39 -11.83 -26.30
CA GLU A 35 -23.35 -11.77 -27.42
C GLU A 35 -24.74 -12.45 -27.34
N GLN A 36 -25.72 -11.64 -27.74
CA GLN A 36 -27.18 -11.78 -27.67
C GLN A 36 -27.75 -12.73 -28.73
N ALA A 37 -28.91 -13.32 -28.42
CA ALA A 37 -29.97 -13.55 -29.40
C ALA A 37 -31.37 -13.61 -28.75
N GLU A 38 -32.21 -12.68 -29.19
CA GLU A 38 -33.67 -12.79 -29.48
C GLU A 38 -34.71 -12.96 -28.35
N ALA A 39 -35.54 -11.93 -28.21
CA ALA A 39 -36.96 -12.03 -27.85
C ALA A 39 -37.77 -12.50 -29.08
N PRO A 40 -38.99 -13.07 -28.95
CA PRO A 40 -40.19 -12.25 -28.63
C PRO A 40 -41.34 -12.99 -27.92
N GLY A 41 -42.39 -12.24 -27.55
CA GLY A 41 -43.75 -12.81 -27.48
C GLY A 41 -44.62 -12.41 -26.29
N THR A 42 -45.24 -11.23 -26.36
CA THR A 42 -46.34 -10.81 -25.48
C THR A 42 -47.65 -11.44 -25.97
N GLY A 43 -48.38 -12.13 -25.08
CA GLY A 43 -49.72 -12.65 -25.33
C GLY A 43 -50.58 -12.51 -24.07
N ASN A 44 -51.51 -11.57 -24.10
CA ASN A 44 -52.49 -11.31 -23.03
C ASN A 44 -53.70 -12.24 -23.22
N GLY A 45 -54.20 -12.85 -22.16
CA GLY A 45 -55.43 -13.62 -22.15
C GLY A 45 -56.06 -13.62 -20.75
N GLU A 46 -57.18 -12.92 -20.61
CA GLU A 46 -58.02 -12.86 -19.41
C GLU A 46 -58.66 -14.23 -19.10
N GLY A 47 -58.77 -14.55 -17.80
CA GLY A 47 -59.46 -15.75 -17.30
C GLY A 47 -59.82 -15.60 -15.82
N THR A 48 -61.11 -15.47 -15.58
CA THR A 48 -61.84 -15.16 -14.34
C THR A 48 -61.77 -16.18 -13.19
N ALA A 49 -61.95 -15.62 -11.97
CA ALA A 49 -62.72 -16.12 -10.83
C ALA A 49 -62.18 -17.26 -9.93
N GLY A 50 -62.22 -17.04 -8.61
CA GLY A 50 -62.30 -18.12 -7.62
C GLY A 50 -61.66 -17.80 -6.25
N ASN A 51 -62.51 -17.51 -5.27
CA ASN A 51 -62.20 -17.23 -3.86
C ASN A 51 -61.92 -18.50 -3.04
N SER A 52 -61.15 -18.34 -1.93
CA SER A 52 -61.00 -19.22 -0.75
C SER A 52 -60.49 -20.65 -0.93
N ALA A 53 -59.32 -20.94 -0.35
CA ALA A 53 -59.14 -22.10 0.52
C ALA A 53 -57.90 -21.92 1.41
N GLU A 54 -58.21 -21.80 2.69
CA GLU A 54 -57.37 -21.95 3.87
C GLU A 54 -56.63 -23.30 3.82
N GLU A 55 -55.30 -23.28 3.86
CA GLU A 55 -54.51 -24.48 4.13
C GLU A 55 -53.54 -24.17 5.27
N THR A 56 -54.05 -24.45 6.46
CA THR A 56 -53.36 -24.53 7.74
C THR A 56 -52.09 -25.35 7.58
N LYS A 57 -50.95 -24.67 7.45
CA LYS A 57 -49.63 -25.30 7.59
C LYS A 57 -49.37 -25.49 9.08
N GLN A 58 -49.79 -26.65 9.53
CA GLN A 58 -49.61 -27.23 10.84
C GLN A 58 -48.18 -26.95 11.36
N GLU A 59 -48.07 -26.09 12.36
CA GLU A 59 -46.90 -26.04 13.24
C GLU A 59 -46.80 -27.41 13.91
N GLU A 60 -45.84 -28.23 13.47
CA GLU A 60 -45.32 -29.31 14.30
C GLU A 60 -44.60 -28.66 15.48
N ALA A 61 -45.36 -28.29 16.49
CA ALA A 61 -44.86 -28.14 17.84
C ALA A 61 -44.48 -29.55 18.34
N THR A 62 -43.30 -30.02 17.96
CA THR A 62 -42.63 -31.10 18.68
C THR A 62 -42.52 -30.64 20.13
N GLU A 63 -43.26 -31.28 21.04
CA GLU A 63 -43.01 -31.16 22.47
C GLU A 63 -41.60 -31.68 22.73
N GLU A 64 -40.62 -30.78 22.76
CA GLU A 64 -39.28 -31.08 23.19
C GLU A 64 -39.33 -31.55 24.64
N THR A 65 -38.86 -32.77 24.87
CA THR A 65 -38.69 -33.25 26.23
C THR A 65 -37.63 -32.42 26.93
N LEU A 66 -37.71 -32.30 28.26
CA LEU A 66 -36.66 -31.63 29.05
C LEU A 66 -35.26 -32.19 28.77
N GLU A 67 -35.18 -33.49 28.44
CA GLU A 67 -33.94 -34.16 28.05
C GLU A 67 -33.42 -33.68 26.68
N ASP A 68 -34.29 -33.45 25.69
CA ASP A 68 -33.91 -32.88 24.39
C ASP A 68 -33.42 -31.43 24.51
N VAL A 69 -34.08 -30.61 25.34
CA VAL A 69 -33.64 -29.24 25.61
C VAL A 69 -32.27 -29.23 26.27
N GLN A 70 -32.05 -30.11 27.25
CA GLN A 70 -30.77 -30.25 27.95
C GLN A 70 -29.66 -30.71 27.00
N ALA A 71 -29.95 -31.67 26.11
CA ALA A 71 -29.02 -32.16 25.09
C ALA A 71 -28.65 -31.06 24.08
N LYS A 72 -29.63 -30.28 23.61
CA LYS A 72 -29.37 -29.13 22.71
C LYS A 72 -28.57 -28.02 23.41
N LEU A 73 -28.87 -27.71 24.66
CA LEU A 73 -28.14 -26.69 25.42
C LEU A 73 -26.66 -27.08 25.61
N THR A 74 -26.40 -28.35 25.95
CA THR A 74 -25.03 -28.85 26.13
C THR A 74 -24.26 -28.90 24.81
N ALA A 75 -24.90 -29.34 23.71
CA ALA A 75 -24.31 -29.30 22.38
C ALA A 75 -24.00 -27.87 21.92
N THR A 76 -24.92 -26.93 22.16
CA THR A 76 -24.74 -25.51 21.79
C THR A 76 -23.64 -24.86 22.63
N ALA A 77 -23.56 -25.14 23.92
CA ALA A 77 -22.50 -24.65 24.80
C ALA A 77 -21.12 -25.19 24.37
N ALA A 78 -21.04 -26.47 23.98
CA ALA A 78 -19.81 -27.05 23.45
C ALA A 78 -19.38 -26.38 22.14
N LEU A 79 -20.33 -26.16 21.20
CA LEU A 79 -20.06 -25.48 19.94
C LEU A 79 -19.60 -24.03 20.17
N LEU A 80 -20.25 -23.30 21.08
CA LEU A 80 -19.90 -21.93 21.40
C LEU A 80 -18.48 -21.84 21.96
N LYS A 81 -18.11 -22.74 22.87
CA LYS A 81 -16.75 -22.84 23.39
C LYS A 81 -15.72 -23.10 22.29
N THR A 82 -15.98 -24.04 21.38
CA THR A 82 -15.09 -24.29 20.25
C THR A 82 -14.95 -23.06 19.35
N LYS A 83 -16.04 -22.34 19.09
CA LYS A 83 -16.02 -21.11 18.29
C LYS A 83 -15.26 -19.98 18.97
N GLU A 84 -15.35 -19.85 20.29
CA GLU A 84 -14.56 -18.90 21.06
C GLU A 84 -13.06 -19.25 21.00
N GLU A 85 -12.70 -20.53 21.14
CA GLU A 85 -11.33 -21.01 21.00
C GLU A 85 -10.77 -20.68 19.59
N GLU A 86 -11.49 -21.01 18.52
CA GLU A 86 -11.13 -20.65 17.14
C GLU A 86 -10.97 -19.13 16.96
N ALA A 87 -11.88 -18.33 17.51
CA ALA A 87 -11.82 -16.87 17.43
C ALA A 87 -10.59 -16.31 18.15
N THR A 88 -10.25 -16.85 19.32
CA THR A 88 -9.05 -16.45 20.06
C THR A 88 -7.77 -16.84 19.34
N GLU A 89 -7.72 -18.04 18.74
CA GLU A 89 -6.58 -18.48 17.94
C GLU A 89 -6.37 -17.58 16.73
N MET A 90 -7.44 -17.27 15.99
CA MET A 90 -7.40 -16.35 14.84
C MET A 90 -6.94 -14.96 15.26
N LYS A 91 -7.46 -14.43 16.37
CA LYS A 91 -7.02 -13.14 16.91
C LYS A 91 -5.53 -13.13 17.25
N ASN A 92 -5.04 -14.19 17.90
CA ASN A 92 -3.61 -14.32 18.22
C ASN A 92 -2.76 -14.38 16.94
N ARG A 93 -3.21 -15.10 15.92
CA ARG A 93 -2.54 -15.15 14.62
C ARG A 93 -2.49 -13.78 13.94
N LEU A 94 -3.58 -13.03 13.98
CA LEU A 94 -3.65 -11.67 13.43
C LEU A 94 -2.72 -10.71 14.18
N LEU A 95 -2.69 -10.75 15.51
CA LEU A 95 -1.78 -9.93 16.31
C LEU A 95 -0.31 -10.22 15.98
N ARG A 96 0.04 -11.50 15.81
CA ARG A 96 1.39 -11.89 15.40
C ARG A 96 1.70 -11.41 13.99
N LEU A 97 0.78 -11.57 13.05
CA LEU A 97 0.96 -11.11 11.67
C LEU A 97 1.11 -9.59 11.59
N GLN A 98 0.36 -8.85 12.39
CA GLN A 98 0.50 -7.40 12.52
C GLN A 98 1.90 -7.04 13.02
N ALA A 99 2.38 -7.70 14.08
CA ALA A 99 3.73 -7.47 14.59
C ALA A 99 4.82 -7.81 13.56
N ASP A 100 4.66 -8.91 12.81
CA ASP A 100 5.58 -9.29 11.74
C ASP A 100 5.58 -8.24 10.61
N PHE A 101 4.43 -7.68 10.28
CA PHE A 101 4.30 -6.62 9.28
C PHE A 101 4.94 -5.31 9.74
N ASP A 102 4.73 -4.91 11.00
CA ASP A 102 5.37 -3.72 11.57
C ASP A 102 6.90 -3.86 11.60
N ASN A 103 7.39 -5.06 11.96
CA ASN A 103 8.81 -5.39 11.91
C ASN A 103 9.35 -5.33 10.49
N PHE A 104 8.63 -5.91 9.52
CA PHE A 104 9.00 -5.85 8.11
C PHE A 104 9.06 -4.40 7.61
N ARG A 105 8.05 -3.58 7.92
CA ARG A 105 8.00 -2.17 7.51
C ARG A 105 9.20 -1.40 8.06
N ARG A 106 9.49 -1.55 9.35
CA ARG A 106 10.64 -0.91 9.99
C ARG A 106 11.96 -1.34 9.36
N ARG A 107 12.13 -2.65 9.13
CA ARG A 107 13.34 -3.20 8.51
C ARG A 107 13.50 -2.70 7.07
N ASN A 108 12.43 -2.72 6.29
CA ASN A 108 12.43 -2.28 4.91
C ASN A 108 12.75 -0.78 4.78
N THR A 109 12.23 0.07 5.69
CA THR A 109 12.61 1.48 5.72
C THR A 109 14.11 1.65 5.99
N ALA A 110 14.64 0.96 7.01
CA ALA A 110 16.07 1.02 7.34
C ALA A 110 16.96 0.52 6.18
N GLU A 111 16.60 -0.60 5.55
CA GLU A 111 17.32 -1.14 4.38
C GLU A 111 17.30 -0.15 3.21
N ARG A 112 16.18 0.55 2.95
CA ARG A 112 16.10 1.57 1.90
C ARG A 112 16.97 2.78 2.19
N GLU A 113 17.03 3.24 3.44
CA GLU A 113 17.91 4.34 3.86
C GLU A 113 19.39 3.96 3.74
N GLU A 114 19.75 2.74 4.12
CA GLU A 114 21.09 2.21 3.98
C GLU A 114 21.50 2.10 2.50
N LEU A 115 20.63 1.57 1.65
CA LEU A 115 20.85 1.50 0.21
C LEU A 115 21.03 2.90 -0.41
N ALA A 116 20.20 3.86 -0.03
CA ALA A 116 20.33 5.25 -0.50
C ALA A 116 21.68 5.86 -0.09
N THR A 117 22.13 5.60 1.15
CA THR A 117 23.43 6.04 1.66
C THR A 117 24.57 5.38 0.88
N TYR A 118 24.50 4.06 0.67
CA TYR A 118 25.52 3.31 -0.06
C TYR A 118 25.66 3.80 -1.52
N VAL A 119 24.53 4.01 -2.20
CA VAL A 119 24.52 4.57 -3.57
C VAL A 119 25.14 5.97 -3.56
N THR A 120 24.79 6.82 -2.60
CA THR A 120 25.36 8.17 -2.47
C THR A 120 26.87 8.12 -2.30
N ILE A 121 27.39 7.26 -1.42
CA ILE A 121 28.84 7.07 -1.21
C ILE A 121 29.51 6.61 -2.50
N SER A 122 28.91 5.66 -3.22
CA SER A 122 29.43 5.17 -4.50
C SER A 122 29.53 6.27 -5.56
N VAL A 123 28.50 7.12 -5.66
CA VAL A 123 28.47 8.28 -6.57
C VAL A 123 29.55 9.30 -6.18
N VAL A 124 29.62 9.68 -4.90
CA VAL A 124 30.62 10.64 -4.39
C VAL A 124 32.04 10.15 -4.66
N ASN A 125 32.33 8.85 -4.45
CA ASN A 125 33.64 8.28 -4.72
C ASN A 125 34.07 8.40 -6.20
N LYS A 126 33.12 8.28 -7.14
CA LYS A 126 33.42 8.50 -8.56
C LYS A 126 33.79 9.96 -8.84
N PHE A 127 33.09 10.91 -8.22
CA PHE A 127 33.41 12.33 -8.37
C PHE A 127 34.71 12.72 -7.65
N LEU A 128 35.05 12.08 -6.53
CA LEU A 128 36.35 12.30 -5.86
C LEU A 128 37.54 11.90 -6.75
N GLN A 129 37.41 10.85 -7.57
CA GLN A 129 38.46 10.50 -8.53
C GLN A 129 38.66 11.57 -9.62
N ILE A 130 37.57 12.23 -10.02
CA ILE A 130 37.65 13.34 -10.99
C ILE A 130 38.33 14.55 -10.32
N LEU A 131 38.00 14.82 -9.05
CA LEU A 131 38.65 15.87 -8.26
C LEU A 131 40.16 15.63 -8.12
N ASP A 132 40.60 14.40 -7.82
CA ASP A 132 42.04 14.03 -7.79
C ASP A 132 42.72 14.30 -9.14
N ASN A 133 42.04 14.00 -10.25
CA ASN A 133 42.57 14.29 -11.57
C ASN A 133 42.65 15.79 -11.88
N PHE A 134 41.72 16.61 -11.37
CA PHE A 134 41.82 18.07 -11.43
C PHE A 134 43.03 18.58 -10.64
N GLU A 135 43.22 18.13 -9.40
CA GLU A 135 44.38 18.51 -8.57
C GLU A 135 45.70 18.11 -9.26
N ARG A 136 45.73 16.91 -9.86
CA ARG A 136 46.89 16.44 -10.63
C ARG A 136 47.16 17.29 -11.87
N ALA A 137 46.12 17.69 -12.59
CA ALA A 137 46.26 18.56 -13.75
C ALA A 137 46.69 19.98 -13.36
N GLU A 138 46.22 20.50 -12.23
CA GLU A 138 46.67 21.80 -11.69
C GLU A 138 48.16 21.75 -11.33
N ALA A 139 48.60 20.70 -10.62
CA ALA A 139 50.01 20.51 -10.28
C ALA A 139 50.91 20.33 -11.52
N ALA A 140 50.40 19.65 -12.56
CA ALA A 140 51.11 19.50 -13.83
C ALA A 140 51.16 20.83 -14.60
N ALA A 141 50.09 21.62 -14.59
CA ALA A 141 50.01 22.91 -15.24
C ALA A 141 50.98 23.94 -14.62
N ALA A 142 51.20 23.88 -13.30
CA ALA A 142 52.17 24.74 -12.63
C ALA A 142 53.62 24.53 -13.13
N ASN A 143 53.92 23.35 -13.68
CA ASN A 143 55.24 23.00 -14.22
C ASN A 143 55.23 22.86 -15.76
N ALA A 144 54.11 23.18 -16.42
CA ALA A 144 53.94 22.99 -17.85
C ALA A 144 54.66 24.09 -18.63
N VAL A 145 55.45 23.68 -19.63
CA VAL A 145 56.15 24.60 -20.53
C VAL A 145 55.27 25.03 -21.71
N ASP A 146 54.25 24.22 -22.03
CA ASP A 146 53.35 24.42 -23.16
C ASP A 146 51.88 24.47 -22.71
N VAL A 147 51.18 25.51 -23.15
CA VAL A 147 49.75 25.72 -22.88
C VAL A 147 48.90 24.61 -23.50
N GLN A 148 49.30 24.05 -24.63
CA GLN A 148 48.53 22.98 -25.28
C GLN A 148 48.43 21.74 -24.39
N SER A 149 49.50 21.40 -23.66
CA SER A 149 49.50 20.28 -22.72
C SER A 149 48.50 20.44 -21.55
N VAL A 150 48.28 21.69 -21.12
CA VAL A 150 47.30 22.03 -20.08
C VAL A 150 45.88 21.91 -20.62
N VAL A 151 45.63 22.40 -21.84
CA VAL A 151 44.32 22.30 -22.50
C VAL A 151 43.95 20.83 -22.73
N ASP A 152 44.89 20.01 -23.19
CA ASP A 152 44.67 18.58 -23.43
C ASP A 152 44.37 17.82 -22.12
N GLY A 153 45.07 18.16 -21.03
CA GLY A 153 44.79 17.61 -19.69
C GLY A 153 43.38 17.95 -19.21
N MET A 154 42.96 19.20 -19.37
CA MET A 154 41.62 19.67 -19.00
C MET A 154 40.52 18.97 -19.83
N ALA A 155 40.75 18.82 -21.14
CA ALA A 155 39.84 18.09 -22.04
C ALA A 155 39.71 16.61 -21.66
N GLY A 156 40.80 15.98 -21.21
CA GLY A 156 40.80 14.62 -20.67
C GLY A 156 39.89 14.48 -19.45
N ILE A 157 39.96 15.43 -18.52
CA ILE A 157 39.12 15.44 -17.32
C ILE A 157 37.65 15.68 -17.68
N GLN A 158 37.35 16.61 -18.58
CA GLN A 158 35.98 16.84 -19.07
C GLN A 158 35.38 15.55 -19.66
N LYS A 159 36.14 14.83 -20.48
CA LYS A 159 35.69 13.56 -21.06
C LYS A 159 35.41 12.50 -19.99
N GLN A 160 36.26 12.41 -18.97
CA GLN A 160 36.03 11.51 -17.85
C GLN A 160 34.78 11.87 -17.04
N PHE A 161 34.52 13.17 -16.85
CA PHE A 161 33.32 13.64 -16.18
C PHE A 161 32.05 13.24 -16.93
N VAL A 162 31.98 13.52 -18.24
CA VAL A 162 30.85 13.13 -19.09
C VAL A 162 30.64 11.61 -19.06
N LYS A 163 31.72 10.83 -19.21
CA LYS A 163 31.64 9.36 -19.12
C LYS A 163 31.09 8.89 -17.76
N THR A 164 31.48 9.55 -16.68
CA THR A 164 31.01 9.20 -15.33
C THR A 164 29.52 9.49 -15.17
N LEU A 165 29.00 10.56 -15.77
CA LEU A 165 27.56 10.84 -15.83
C LEU A 165 26.81 9.78 -16.66
N GLU A 166 27.34 9.41 -17.82
CA GLU A 166 26.76 8.35 -18.67
C GLU A 166 26.70 7.01 -17.92
N ASP A 167 27.77 6.65 -17.20
CA ASP A 167 27.83 5.44 -16.36
C ASP A 167 26.81 5.49 -15.21
N LEU A 168 26.43 6.68 -14.75
CA LEU A 168 25.38 6.91 -13.75
C LEU A 168 23.97 6.99 -14.37
N GLY A 169 23.85 6.83 -15.70
CA GLY A 169 22.59 6.88 -16.43
C GLY A 169 22.07 8.30 -16.67
N VAL A 170 22.88 9.32 -16.42
CA VAL A 170 22.56 10.74 -16.68
C VAL A 170 23.11 11.11 -18.04
N LYS A 171 22.25 11.57 -18.95
CA LYS A 171 22.63 12.09 -20.27
C LYS A 171 22.20 13.54 -20.39
N GLU A 172 23.04 14.33 -21.06
CA GLU A 172 22.74 15.70 -21.50
C GLU A 172 21.60 15.73 -22.54
#